data_AF-A0A921AX92-F1
#
_entry.id   AF-A0A921AX92-F1
#
_cell.length_a   1.000
_cell.length_b   1.000
_cell.length_c   1.000
_cell.angle_alpha   90.00
_cell.angle_beta   90.00
_cell.angle_gamma   90.00
#
_symmetry.space_group_name_H-M   'P 1'
#
loop_
_entity.id
_entity.type
_entity.pdbx_description
1 polymer ?
#
loop_
_entity_poly.entity_id
_entity_poly.type
_entity_poly.pdbx_seq_one_letter_code
_entity_poly.pdbx_strand_id
1 'polypeptide(L)'
;MANFVPQVPASTPAQMIALAVGVNAALRGDTANTGRAACAAGATSLIIRDGRCRAGRLALLIPLDQAAAQAVWWLESMTRGSMTFRFASAPGECSFGWALVGGGDEG
;
A
#
# COMPACT_ATOMS: atom_id res chain seq x y z
N MET A 1 8.29 -16.23 -9.39
CA MET A 1 7.98 -15.15 -10.36
C MET A 1 7.06 -14.18 -9.63
N ALA A 2 7.54 -12.97 -9.30
CA ALA A 2 6.80 -12.02 -8.47
C ALA A 2 5.65 -11.39 -9.28
N ASN A 3 4.42 -11.46 -8.76
CA ASN A 3 3.24 -10.87 -9.39
C ASN A 3 3.17 -9.38 -9.07
N PHE A 4 3.79 -8.57 -9.91
CA PHE A 4 3.69 -7.11 -9.86
C PHE A 4 2.29 -6.66 -10.33
N VAL A 5 1.63 -5.75 -9.60
CA VAL A 5 0.41 -5.08 -10.08
C VAL A 5 0.79 -3.66 -10.50
N PRO A 6 1.07 -3.40 -11.78
CA PRO A 6 1.34 -2.04 -12.24
C PRO A 6 0.09 -1.17 -12.07
N GLN A 7 0.29 0.09 -11.72
CA GLN A 7 -0.76 1.10 -11.74
C GLN A 7 -1.06 1.44 -13.21
N VAL A 8 -2.26 1.10 -13.68
CA VAL A 8 -2.69 1.31 -15.07
C VAL A 8 -3.90 2.24 -15.11
N PRO A 9 -4.05 3.06 -16.18
CA PRO A 9 -5.11 4.08 -16.28
C PRO A 9 -6.53 3.50 -16.41
N ALA A 10 -6.66 2.19 -16.59
CA ALA A 10 -7.92 1.46 -16.57
C ALA A 10 -7.70 0.05 -16.00
N SER A 11 -8.71 -0.49 -15.33
CA SER A 11 -8.68 -1.86 -14.80
C SER A 11 -8.56 -2.88 -15.92
N THR A 12 -7.33 -3.32 -16.17
CA THR A 12 -7.05 -4.37 -17.16
C THR A 12 -7.30 -5.75 -16.55
N PRO A 13 -7.61 -6.78 -17.36
CA PRO A 13 -7.73 -8.14 -16.87
C PRO A 13 -6.51 -8.61 -16.06
N ALA A 14 -5.29 -8.20 -16.47
CA ALA A 14 -4.06 -8.50 -15.74
C ALA A 14 -4.02 -7.86 -14.34
N GLN A 15 -4.51 -6.63 -14.20
CA GLN A 15 -4.58 -5.94 -12.91
C GLN A 15 -5.60 -6.60 -11.97
N MET A 16 -6.76 -7.01 -12.51
CA MET A 16 -7.78 -7.74 -11.74
C MET A 16 -7.28 -9.11 -11.28
N ILE A 17 -6.54 -9.84 -12.12
CA ILE A 17 -5.91 -11.12 -11.75
C ILE A 17 -4.90 -10.91 -10.63
N ALA A 18 -4.04 -9.90 -10.74
CA ALA A 18 -3.01 -9.67 -9.74
C ALA A 18 -3.59 -9.20 -8.39
N LEU A 19 -4.67 -8.42 -8.41
CA LEU A 19 -5.48 -8.11 -7.22
C LEU A 19 -6.12 -9.37 -6.63
N ALA A 20 -6.76 -10.22 -7.46
CA ALA A 20 -7.39 -11.46 -7.01
C ALA A 20 -6.38 -12.44 -6.39
N VAL A 21 -5.15 -12.49 -6.91
CA VAL A 21 -4.05 -13.26 -6.31
C VAL A 21 -3.64 -12.69 -4.96
N GLY A 22 -3.52 -11.35 -4.84
CA GLY A 22 -3.24 -10.67 -3.57
C GLY A 22 -4.34 -10.92 -2.52
N VAL A 23 -5.61 -10.84 -2.91
CA VAL A 23 -6.76 -11.15 -2.05
C VAL A 23 -6.79 -12.62 -1.66
N ASN A 24 -6.48 -13.55 -2.55
CA ASN A 24 -6.41 -14.97 -2.22
C ASN A 24 -5.25 -15.29 -1.26
N ALA A 25 -4.11 -14.62 -1.39
CA ALA A 25 -3.03 -14.70 -0.40
C ALA A 25 -3.48 -14.12 0.96
N ALA A 26 -4.24 -13.02 0.94
CA ALA A 26 -4.84 -12.45 2.15
C ALA A 26 -5.78 -13.40 2.88
N LEU A 27 -6.69 -14.04 2.13
CA LEU A 27 -7.64 -15.02 2.65
C LEU A 27 -6.95 -16.29 3.18
N ARG A 28 -5.72 -16.58 2.75
CA ARG A 28 -4.88 -17.67 3.28
C ARG A 28 -4.10 -17.28 4.54
N GLY A 29 -4.25 -16.05 5.03
CA GLY A 29 -3.58 -15.55 6.23
C GLY A 29 -2.27 -14.80 5.98
N ASP A 30 -1.85 -14.62 4.73
CA ASP A 30 -0.62 -13.90 4.35
C ASP A 30 -0.82 -12.38 4.22
N THR A 31 -1.90 -11.84 4.78
CA THR A 31 -2.12 -10.39 4.90
C THR A 31 -2.15 -9.99 6.35
N ALA A 32 -1.16 -9.21 6.73
CA ALA A 32 -1.20 -8.49 7.97
C ALA A 32 -1.68 -7.07 7.67
N ASN A 33 -2.84 -6.70 8.21
CA ASN A 33 -3.06 -5.29 8.54
C ASN A 33 -1.98 -4.93 9.55
N THR A 34 -1.01 -4.13 9.13
CA THR A 34 0.26 -4.02 9.81
C THR A 34 0.37 -2.75 10.65
N GLY A 35 -0.58 -1.81 10.54
CA GLY A 35 -0.71 -0.71 11.50
C GLY A 35 -1.61 0.43 11.03
N ARG A 36 -1.52 1.57 11.73
CA ARG A 36 -2.16 2.84 11.36
C ARG A 36 -1.09 3.88 11.10
N ALA A 37 -1.40 4.83 10.22
CA ALA A 37 -0.56 5.96 9.90
C ALA A 37 -1.44 7.21 9.73
N ALA A 38 -0.99 8.32 10.33
CA ALA A 38 -1.66 9.60 10.21
C ALA A 38 -0.88 10.50 9.25
N CYS A 39 -1.62 11.27 8.46
CA CYS A 39 -1.11 12.30 7.58
C CYS A 39 -1.44 13.66 8.20
N ALA A 40 -0.45 14.53 8.31
CA ALA A 40 -0.66 15.90 8.75
C ALA A 40 -1.30 16.75 7.62
N ALA A 41 -1.98 17.83 8.00
CA ALA A 41 -2.42 18.83 7.03
C ALA A 41 -1.24 19.31 6.16
N GLY A 42 -1.48 19.38 4.84
CA GLY A 42 -0.47 19.86 3.89
C GLY A 42 0.60 18.83 3.50
N ALA A 43 0.64 17.65 4.10
CA ALA A 43 1.61 16.63 3.73
C ALA A 43 1.28 16.01 2.35
N THR A 44 2.29 15.94 1.49
CA THR A 44 2.20 15.34 0.14
C THR A 44 2.82 13.94 0.08
N SER A 45 3.39 13.47 1.18
CA SER A 45 3.92 12.12 1.32
C SER A 45 3.63 11.55 2.71
N LEU A 46 3.54 10.22 2.77
CA LEU A 46 3.38 9.45 3.98
C LEU A 46 4.47 8.39 4.04
N ILE A 47 5.32 8.48 5.06
CA ILE A 47 6.42 7.53 5.27
C ILE A 47 6.02 6.61 6.42
N ILE A 48 5.97 5.31 6.14
CA ILE A 48 5.72 4.28 7.14
C ILE A 48 7.03 3.54 7.38
N ARG A 49 7.48 3.53 8.64
CA ARG A 49 8.69 2.86 9.09
C ARG A 49 8.32 1.61 9.87
N ASP A 50 8.61 0.45 9.31
CA ASP A 50 8.34 -0.84 9.94
C ASP A 50 9.34 -1.89 9.43
N GLY A 51 9.89 -2.70 10.35
CA GLY A 51 10.89 -3.72 10.01
C GLY A 51 10.39 -4.80 9.03
N ARG A 52 9.08 -4.92 8.84
CA ARG A 52 8.45 -5.82 7.87
C ARG A 52 8.43 -5.25 6.45
N CYS A 53 8.69 -3.95 6.26
CA CYS A 53 8.80 -3.38 4.93
C CYS A 53 10.04 -3.96 4.22
N ARG A 54 9.83 -4.51 3.02
CA ARG A 54 10.89 -4.99 2.12
C ARG A 54 10.37 -5.02 0.68
N ALA A 55 11.28 -4.88 -0.28
CA ALA A 55 10.96 -5.01 -1.70
C ALA A 55 10.32 -6.38 -2.00
N GLY A 56 9.50 -6.44 -3.06
CA GLY A 56 8.78 -7.65 -3.47
C GLY A 56 7.47 -7.90 -2.72
N ARG A 57 7.11 -7.05 -1.75
CA ARG A 57 5.79 -7.04 -1.10
C ARG A 57 4.88 -6.00 -1.76
N LEU A 58 3.58 -6.27 -1.74
CA LEU A 58 2.57 -5.28 -2.07
C LEU A 58 2.29 -4.43 -0.81
N ALA A 59 2.29 -3.12 -0.97
CA ALA A 59 1.93 -2.19 0.09
C ALA A 59 0.65 -1.43 -0.28
N LEU A 60 -0.28 -1.36 0.67
CA LEU A 60 -1.58 -0.74 0.48
C LEU A 60 -1.89 0.22 1.63
N LEU A 61 -2.51 1.35 1.31
CA LEU A 61 -3.20 2.19 2.28
C LEU A 61 -4.70 1.89 2.24
N ILE A 62 -5.32 1.83 3.42
CA ILE A 62 -6.75 1.59 3.63
C ILE A 62 -7.30 2.85 4.30
N PRO A 63 -8.16 3.62 3.63
CA PRO A 63 -8.76 4.81 4.23
C PRO A 63 -9.54 4.48 5.50
N LEU A 64 -9.33 5.25 6.57
CA LEU A 64 -10.09 5.11 7.83
C LEU A 64 -11.03 6.29 8.09
N ASP A 65 -10.91 7.37 7.30
CA ASP A 65 -11.77 8.55 7.37
C ASP A 65 -12.06 9.10 5.96
N GLN A 66 -12.93 10.11 5.90
CA GLN A 66 -13.41 10.69 4.65
C GLN A 66 -12.30 11.42 3.88
N ALA A 67 -11.37 12.09 4.57
CA ALA A 67 -10.27 12.78 3.92
C ALA A 67 -9.30 11.79 3.26
N ALA A 68 -8.99 10.69 3.96
CA ALA A 68 -8.20 9.58 3.43
C ALA A 68 -8.90 8.91 2.24
N ALA A 69 -10.22 8.80 2.26
CA ALA A 69 -10.99 8.15 1.19
C ALA A 69 -11.01 8.95 -0.12
N GLN A 70 -10.80 10.27 -0.04
CA GLN A 70 -10.70 11.16 -1.21
C GLN A 70 -9.27 11.32 -1.71
N ALA A 71 -8.28 10.85 -0.96
CA ALA A 71 -6.88 10.98 -1.32
C ALA A 71 -6.53 10.07 -2.51
N VAL A 72 -5.91 10.67 -3.54
CA VAL A 72 -5.27 9.90 -4.62
C VAL A 72 -3.81 9.69 -4.25
N TRP A 73 -3.39 8.42 -4.16
CA TRP A 73 -2.04 8.06 -3.73
C TRP A 73 -1.44 6.93 -4.56
N TRP A 74 -0.12 6.80 -4.47
CA TRP A 74 0.65 5.68 -5.00
C TRP A 74 1.86 5.39 -4.12
N LEU A 75 2.35 4.15 -4.19
CA LEU A 75 3.60 3.77 -3.56
C LEU A 75 4.77 4.35 -4.40
N GLU A 76 5.51 5.30 -3.84
CA GLU A 76 6.68 5.89 -4.50
C GLU A 76 7.90 4.97 -4.36
N SER A 77 8.15 4.47 -3.15
CA SER A 77 9.30 3.60 -2.88
C SER A 77 9.03 2.66 -1.71
N MET A 78 9.69 1.51 -1.75
CA MET A 78 9.67 0.53 -0.66
C MET A 78 11.07 -0.05 -0.50
N THR A 79 11.67 0.18 0.66
CA THR A 79 12.99 -0.32 1.03
C THR A 79 12.88 -1.22 2.26
N ARG A 80 14.00 -1.81 2.69
CA ARG A 80 14.04 -2.55 3.94
C ARG A 80 13.79 -1.58 5.10
N GLY A 81 12.72 -1.80 5.85
CA GLY A 81 12.36 -0.99 7.02
C GLY A 81 11.50 0.25 6.72
N SER A 82 11.21 0.57 5.45
CA SER A 82 10.42 1.75 5.11
C SER A 82 9.62 1.60 3.83
N MET A 83 8.46 2.26 3.77
CA MET A 83 7.74 2.51 2.53
C MET A 83 7.21 3.94 2.51
N THR A 84 7.25 4.55 1.34
CA THR A 84 6.83 5.94 1.12
C THR A 84 5.70 5.95 0.11
N PHE A 85 4.57 6.48 0.53
CA PHE A 85 3.46 6.81 -0.34
C PHE A 85 3.51 8.30 -0.69
N ARG A 86 3.12 8.64 -1.92
CA ARG A 86 2.87 10.01 -2.34
C ARG A 86 1.39 10.22 -2.59
N PHE A 87 0.96 11.45 -2.33
CA PHE A 87 -0.36 11.94 -2.68
C PHE A 87 -0.28 12.83 -3.93
N ALA A 88 -1.30 12.77 -4.79
CA ALA A 88 -1.42 13.65 -5.94
C ALA A 88 -1.54 15.13 -5.52
N SER A 89 -2.18 15.35 -4.37
CA SER A 89 -2.31 16.63 -3.68
C SER A 89 -2.43 16.37 -2.18
N ALA A 90 -2.10 17.34 -1.33
CA ALA A 90 -2.24 17.19 0.11
C ALA A 90 -3.70 16.89 0.50
N PRO A 91 -4.00 15.75 1.13
CA PRO A 91 -5.38 15.32 1.40
C PRO A 91 -6.01 16.00 2.64
N GLY A 92 -5.25 16.86 3.34
CA GLY A 92 -5.61 17.37 4.66
C GLY A 92 -5.16 16.43 5.78
N GLU A 93 -5.61 16.68 7.01
CA GLU A 93 -5.43 15.71 8.09
C GLU A 93 -6.24 14.46 7.80
N CYS A 94 -5.59 13.30 7.80
CA CYS A 94 -6.27 12.04 7.51
C CYS A 94 -5.55 10.83 8.10
N SER A 95 -6.27 9.69 8.15
CA SER A 95 -5.83 8.45 8.74
C SER A 95 -5.96 7.28 7.77
N PHE A 96 -4.88 6.51 7.65
CA PHE A 96 -4.85 5.27 6.91
C PHE A 96 -4.52 4.09 7.82
N GLY A 97 -5.18 2.96 7.61
CA GLY A 97 -4.61 1.66 7.89
C GLY A 97 -3.59 1.33 6.80
N TRP A 98 -2.59 0.53 7.10
CA TRP A 98 -1.67 0.06 6.08
C TRP A 98 -1.47 -1.44 6.18
N ALA A 99 -1.30 -2.08 5.03
CA ALA A 99 -1.15 -3.51 4.90
C ALA A 99 0.05 -3.86 4.02
N LEU A 100 0.71 -4.96 4.37
CA LEU A 100 1.70 -5.61 3.53
C LEU A 100 1.16 -6.98 3.13
N VAL A 101 1.19 -7.25 1.83
CA VAL A 101 0.75 -8.52 1.26
C VAL A 101 1.91 -9.20 0.53
N GLY A 102 2.07 -10.49 0.80
CA GLY A 102 3.04 -11.35 0.15
C GLY A 102 4.26 -11.69 0.99
N GLY A 103 4.75 -12.91 0.81
CA GLY A 103 6.04 -13.37 1.31
C GLY A 103 7.15 -12.80 0.44
N GLY A 104 7.74 -11.67 0.83
CA GLY A 104 9.08 -11.35 0.33
C GLY A 104 10.02 -12.41 0.88
N ASP A 105 10.41 -13.40 0.10
CA ASP A 105 11.28 -14.47 0.56
C ASP A 105 12.68 -13.95 0.89
N GLU A 106 13.27 -14.52 1.95
CA GLU A 106 14.69 -14.49 2.27
C GLU A 106 15.43 -15.55 1.43
N GLY A 107 15.33 -15.42 0.10
CA GLY A 107 16.11 -16.21 -0.85
C GLY A 107 17.39 -15.50 -1.25
#